data_AF-A0A411F6S2-F1
#
_entry.id   AF-A0A411F6S2-F1
#
_cell.length_a   1.000
_cell.length_b   1.000
_cell.length_c   1.000
_cell.angle_alpha   90.00
_cell.angle_beta   90.00
_cell.angle_gamma   90.00
#
_symmetry.space_group_name_H-M   'P 1'
#
loop_
_entity.id
_entity.type
_entity.pdbx_description
1 polymer ?
#
loop_
_entity_poly.entity_id
_entity_poly.type
_entity_poly.pdbx_seq_one_letter_code
_entity_poly.pdbx_strand_id
1 'polypeptide(L)'
;VGTILVVTPGVLPLTQEEVNQFSGDGCKPDSGKTGSSVSASLSGSTTTITSNHVPNHIWQTVNPNSPTASATTYSFKAPSMLSDDKVQCLPQGAIAIAKNGVLIFNPTTIQGGNAKDDETMDCNGGHSDPKGNYHYHSLPDNKVVYDSSNTSSQFIGVAFDGLPIYSMGDGISSSDLDICHGMYVGKEYRYIASIDHFPYFLGCYRAAAQRGNAASSCSDMKAGSACTCHFGVIKYNKKKALIKLLANLISEEKTNPKLSWMTKKQSCSGTCGASSSSGGNSGGGSGPFGGTGSGPLGGSGSGPFGGGGSGPLGGSGNGPFGGIGSGPFGGGGSDPFGGSGSGPFGGSGSGPF
;
A
#
# COMPACT_ATOMS: atom_id res chain seq x y z
N VAL A 1 -22.31 7.28 -51.50
CA VAL A 1 -22.09 7.83 -50.15
C VAL A 1 -21.17 6.87 -49.43
N GLY A 2 -19.89 7.23 -49.31
CA GLY A 2 -18.90 6.34 -48.71
C GLY A 2 -19.09 6.28 -47.21
N THR A 3 -19.26 5.07 -46.67
CA THR A 3 -19.22 4.81 -45.23
C THR A 3 -17.82 5.16 -44.74
N ILE A 4 -17.69 6.30 -44.06
CA ILE A 4 -16.48 6.59 -43.28
C ILE A 4 -16.48 5.56 -42.14
N LEU A 5 -15.68 4.51 -42.29
CA LEU A 5 -15.32 3.65 -41.18
C LEU A 5 -14.48 4.54 -40.26
N VAL A 6 -15.11 5.13 -39.25
CA VAL A 6 -14.38 5.73 -38.14
C VAL A 6 -13.69 4.56 -37.45
N VAL A 7 -12.42 4.34 -37.78
CA VAL A 7 -11.55 3.48 -36.98
C VAL A 7 -11.43 4.19 -35.64
N THR A 8 -12.29 3.82 -34.70
CA THR A 8 -12.10 4.18 -33.29
C THR A 8 -10.70 3.71 -32.92
N PRO A 9 -9.84 4.58 -32.35
CA PRO A 9 -8.55 4.13 -31.86
C PRO A 9 -8.81 2.96 -30.92
N GLY A 10 -8.28 1.78 -31.26
CA GLY A 10 -8.37 0.63 -30.38
C GLY A 10 -7.79 1.01 -29.03
N VAL A 11 -8.48 0.67 -27.95
CA VAL A 11 -7.93 0.84 -26.61
C VAL A 11 -6.78 -0.14 -26.46
N LEU A 12 -5.63 0.35 -26.04
CA LEU A 12 -4.46 -0.48 -25.83
C LEU A 12 -4.57 -1.23 -24.49
N PRO A 13 -4.00 -2.44 -24.37
CA PRO A 13 -3.77 -3.03 -23.05
C PRO A 13 -2.81 -2.15 -22.25
N LEU A 14 -2.58 -2.51 -20.98
CA LEU A 14 -1.46 -1.93 -20.24
C LEU A 14 -0.15 -2.11 -21.03
N THR A 15 0.71 -1.10 -21.00
CA THR A 15 2.04 -1.18 -21.62
C THR A 15 2.94 -2.11 -20.83
N GLN A 16 4.05 -2.56 -21.44
CA GLN A 16 5.01 -3.39 -20.73
C GLN A 16 5.65 -2.63 -19.55
N GLU A 17 5.84 -1.31 -19.68
CA GLU A 17 6.34 -0.45 -18.62
C GLU A 17 5.36 -0.35 -17.44
N GLU A 18 4.05 -0.32 -17.69
CA GLU A 18 3.04 -0.37 -16.63
C GLU A 18 3.01 -1.74 -15.95
N VAL A 19 3.08 -2.82 -16.73
CA VAL A 19 3.12 -4.20 -16.21
C VAL A 19 4.36 -4.46 -15.35
N ASN A 20 5.52 -3.91 -15.75
CA ASN A 20 6.76 -4.04 -14.99
C ASN A 20 6.78 -3.26 -13.66
N GLN A 21 5.82 -2.35 -13.45
CA GLN A 21 5.71 -1.59 -12.19
C GLN A 21 4.95 -2.34 -11.09
N PHE A 22 4.33 -3.50 -11.39
CA PHE A 22 3.70 -4.32 -10.37
C PHE A 22 4.77 -4.97 -9.49
N SER A 23 4.76 -4.66 -8.19
CA SER A 23 5.71 -5.25 -7.24
C SER A 23 5.12 -5.30 -5.84
N GLY A 24 5.31 -6.45 -5.18
CA GLY A 24 5.03 -6.62 -3.75
C GLY A 24 6.15 -6.11 -2.86
N ASP A 25 7.24 -5.61 -3.46
CA ASP A 25 8.32 -4.98 -2.72
C ASP A 25 7.83 -3.63 -2.18
N GLY A 26 8.06 -3.39 -0.90
CA GLY A 26 7.67 -2.14 -0.25
C GLY A 26 8.29 -2.00 1.13
N CYS A 27 7.78 -1.04 1.89
CA CYS A 27 8.36 -0.61 3.16
C CYS A 27 8.23 -1.74 4.19
N LYS A 28 9.36 -2.39 4.44
CA LYS A 28 9.46 -3.52 5.36
C LYS A 28 9.29 -3.00 6.78
N PRO A 29 8.35 -3.52 7.59
CA PRO A 29 8.49 -3.41 9.03
C PRO A 29 9.78 -4.14 9.44
N ASP A 30 10.50 -3.62 10.42
CA ASP A 30 11.85 -4.02 10.87
C ASP A 30 12.01 -5.49 11.35
N SER A 31 11.11 -6.41 10.99
CA SER A 31 11.09 -7.79 11.48
C SER A 31 10.61 -8.87 10.49
N GLY A 32 10.52 -8.61 9.19
CA GLY A 32 10.23 -9.68 8.21
C GLY A 32 9.51 -9.23 6.95
N LYS A 33 9.41 -10.15 5.97
CA LYS A 33 8.62 -9.94 4.75
C LYS A 33 7.19 -9.56 5.16
N THR A 34 6.60 -8.54 4.55
CA THR A 34 5.19 -8.15 4.71
C THR A 34 4.21 -9.25 4.30
N GLY A 35 4.70 -10.34 3.72
CA GLY A 35 3.88 -11.37 3.11
C GLY A 35 3.26 -10.92 1.78
N SER A 36 3.47 -9.67 1.35
CA SER A 36 2.93 -9.14 0.09
C SER A 36 3.48 -9.88 -1.12
N SER A 37 2.59 -10.16 -2.07
CA SER A 37 2.95 -10.75 -3.36
C SER A 37 2.01 -10.21 -4.43
N VAL A 38 2.61 -9.67 -5.49
CA VAL A 38 1.94 -9.38 -6.74
C VAL A 38 2.89 -9.64 -7.90
N SER A 39 2.35 -10.19 -8.97
CA SER A 39 3.04 -10.33 -10.25
C SER A 39 2.08 -9.99 -11.38
N ALA A 40 2.61 -9.45 -12.46
CA ALA A 40 1.85 -9.14 -13.66
C ALA A 40 2.59 -9.61 -14.91
N SER A 41 1.84 -10.00 -15.94
CA SER A 41 2.37 -10.35 -17.25
C SER A 41 1.46 -9.83 -18.35
N LEU A 42 2.05 -9.55 -19.51
CA LEU A 42 1.34 -9.18 -20.72
C LEU A 42 1.54 -10.27 -21.77
N SER A 43 0.44 -10.80 -22.30
CA SER A 43 0.46 -11.75 -23.41
C SER A 43 -0.55 -11.31 -24.48
N GLY A 44 -0.02 -10.87 -25.62
CA GLY A 44 -0.83 -10.23 -26.66
C GLY A 44 -1.55 -9.00 -26.12
N SER A 45 -2.88 -9.03 -26.12
CA SER A 45 -3.73 -7.97 -25.59
C SER A 45 -4.31 -8.25 -24.20
N THR A 46 -3.77 -9.26 -23.49
CA THR A 46 -4.27 -9.66 -22.17
C THR A 46 -3.20 -9.45 -21.11
N THR A 47 -3.51 -8.60 -20.14
CA THR A 47 -2.74 -8.44 -18.91
C THR A 47 -3.26 -9.44 -17.87
N THR A 48 -2.37 -10.23 -17.28
CA THR A 48 -2.71 -11.13 -16.17
C THR A 48 -1.99 -10.67 -14.91
N ILE A 49 -2.71 -10.52 -13.81
CA ILE A 49 -2.18 -10.07 -12.52
C ILE A 49 -2.54 -11.10 -11.46
N THR A 50 -1.57 -11.59 -10.70
CA THR A 50 -1.83 -12.43 -9.53
C THR A 50 -1.39 -11.68 -8.29
N SER A 51 -2.28 -11.49 -7.32
CA SER A 51 -1.94 -10.86 -6.04
C SER A 51 -2.55 -11.60 -4.88
N ASN A 52 -1.89 -11.53 -3.71
CA ASN A 52 -2.44 -11.99 -2.45
C ASN A 52 -3.09 -10.88 -1.60
N HIS A 53 -3.14 -9.64 -2.11
CA HIS A 53 -3.79 -8.46 -1.53
C HIS A 53 -3.22 -7.97 -0.20
N VAL A 54 -2.12 -8.55 0.28
CA VAL A 54 -1.46 -8.08 1.50
C VAL A 54 -0.67 -6.82 1.17
N PRO A 55 -0.82 -5.72 1.94
CA PRO A 55 -0.12 -4.48 1.65
C PRO A 55 1.39 -4.66 1.75
N ASN A 56 2.12 -4.05 0.84
CA ASN A 56 3.58 -3.99 0.86
C ASN A 56 4.12 -2.89 1.81
N HIS A 57 3.27 -2.33 2.67
CA HIS A 57 3.60 -1.24 3.57
C HIS A 57 3.02 -1.48 4.96
N ILE A 58 3.46 -0.67 5.92
CA ILE A 58 2.92 -0.67 7.28
C ILE A 58 1.45 -0.20 7.24
N TRP A 59 0.60 -0.91 7.95
CA TRP A 59 -0.82 -0.61 8.12
C TRP A 59 -1.16 -0.56 9.62
N GLN A 60 -2.29 0.03 9.97
CA GLN A 60 -2.74 0.13 11.37
C GLN A 60 -4.01 -0.66 11.60
N THR A 61 -4.11 -1.29 12.77
CA THR A 61 -5.36 -1.91 13.21
C THR A 61 -6.35 -0.83 13.61
N VAL A 62 -7.20 -0.44 12.66
CA VAL A 62 -8.29 0.54 12.85
C VAL A 62 -9.65 -0.12 13.01
N ASN A 63 -9.71 -1.44 12.81
CA ASN A 63 -10.86 -2.29 13.03
C ASN A 63 -10.37 -3.69 13.50
N PRO A 64 -11.27 -4.61 13.91
CA PRO A 64 -10.88 -5.94 14.41
C PRO A 64 -10.23 -6.88 13.38
N ASN A 65 -10.12 -6.47 12.11
CA ASN A 65 -9.64 -7.31 11.02
C ASN A 65 -8.17 -7.02 10.70
N SER A 66 -7.49 -8.00 10.11
CA SER A 66 -6.10 -7.90 9.68
C SER A 66 -5.94 -8.41 8.24
N PRO A 67 -4.99 -7.86 7.46
CA PRO A 67 -4.70 -8.35 6.12
C PRO A 67 -4.34 -9.83 6.17
N THR A 68 -5.03 -10.62 5.35
CA THR A 68 -4.83 -12.07 5.23
C THR A 68 -4.56 -12.39 3.78
N ALA A 69 -3.47 -13.13 3.52
CA ALA A 69 -3.08 -13.49 2.16
C ALA A 69 -4.16 -14.35 1.51
N SER A 70 -4.68 -13.87 0.37
CA SER A 70 -5.64 -14.61 -0.46
C SER A 70 -5.29 -14.43 -1.93
N ALA A 71 -4.54 -15.39 -2.47
CA ALA A 71 -4.08 -15.31 -3.85
C ALA A 71 -5.26 -15.35 -4.83
N THR A 72 -5.36 -14.33 -5.68
CA THR A 72 -6.35 -14.22 -6.75
C THR A 72 -5.67 -13.77 -8.03
N THR A 73 -6.06 -14.41 -9.14
CA THR A 73 -5.62 -14.03 -10.49
C THR A 73 -6.72 -13.25 -11.20
N TYR A 74 -6.31 -12.15 -11.83
CA TYR A 74 -7.12 -11.25 -12.63
C TYR A 74 -6.60 -11.28 -14.07
N SER A 75 -7.51 -11.31 -15.04
CA SER A 75 -7.16 -11.23 -16.46
C SER A 75 -7.95 -10.09 -17.09
N PHE A 76 -7.22 -9.11 -17.62
CA PHE A 76 -7.77 -7.94 -18.28
C PHE A 76 -7.39 -7.99 -19.76
N LYS A 77 -8.37 -8.16 -20.63
CA LYS A 77 -8.23 -7.96 -22.06
C LYS A 77 -8.32 -6.48 -22.38
N ALA A 78 -7.55 -6.00 -23.35
CA ALA A 78 -7.74 -4.65 -23.88
C ALA A 78 -9.21 -4.44 -24.29
N PRO A 79 -9.88 -3.36 -23.82
CA PRO A 79 -11.24 -3.05 -24.23
C PRO A 79 -11.34 -2.90 -25.74
N SER A 80 -12.43 -3.41 -26.34
CA SER A 80 -12.67 -3.18 -27.77
C SER A 80 -13.15 -1.76 -28.06
N MET A 81 -13.84 -1.13 -27.09
CA MET A 81 -14.53 0.15 -27.24
C MET A 81 -14.59 0.85 -25.88
N LEU A 82 -14.59 2.18 -25.88
CA LEU A 82 -15.00 3.00 -24.74
C LEU A 82 -16.37 3.59 -24.99
N SER A 83 -17.14 3.84 -23.94
CA SER A 83 -18.42 4.54 -24.02
C SER A 83 -18.38 5.83 -23.20
N ASP A 84 -18.73 6.95 -23.85
CA ASP A 84 -18.92 8.24 -23.19
C ASP A 84 -20.32 8.35 -22.55
N ASP A 85 -21.35 7.75 -23.17
CA ASP A 85 -22.76 7.96 -22.79
C ASP A 85 -23.36 6.82 -21.96
N LYS A 86 -22.83 5.59 -22.07
CA LYS A 86 -23.30 4.39 -21.36
C LYS A 86 -22.19 3.78 -20.55
N VAL A 87 -21.71 4.56 -19.60
CA VAL A 87 -20.71 4.14 -18.62
C VAL A 87 -21.30 3.07 -17.69
N GLN A 88 -20.49 2.08 -17.34
CA GLN A 88 -20.88 1.00 -16.45
C GLN A 88 -20.69 1.38 -14.99
N CYS A 89 -21.59 0.89 -14.15
CA CYS A 89 -21.56 1.14 -12.72
C CYS A 89 -20.40 0.42 -12.02
N LEU A 90 -19.95 1.02 -10.93
CA LEU A 90 -19.01 0.42 -10.00
C LEU A 90 -19.76 -0.53 -9.06
N PRO A 91 -19.37 -1.80 -8.94
CA PRO A 91 -19.94 -2.69 -7.92
C PRO A 91 -19.57 -2.20 -6.52
N GLN A 92 -20.26 -2.71 -5.50
CA GLN A 92 -19.75 -2.60 -4.14
C GLN A 92 -18.49 -3.45 -3.99
N GLY A 93 -17.57 -3.02 -3.12
CA GLY A 93 -16.29 -3.70 -2.89
C GLY A 93 -15.21 -3.31 -3.90
N ALA A 94 -14.37 -4.27 -4.29
CA ALA A 94 -13.22 -4.04 -5.17
C ALA A 94 -13.63 -3.62 -6.58
N ILE A 95 -12.98 -2.56 -7.09
CA ILE A 95 -13.19 -2.00 -8.42
C ILE A 95 -11.91 -1.94 -9.27
N ALA A 96 -10.75 -2.08 -8.64
CA ALA A 96 -9.44 -1.99 -9.27
C ALA A 96 -8.37 -2.69 -8.40
N ILE A 97 -7.17 -2.88 -8.97
CA ILE A 97 -5.99 -3.35 -8.25
C ILE A 97 -4.84 -2.37 -8.43
N ALA A 98 -4.23 -1.95 -7.31
CA ALA A 98 -3.05 -1.09 -7.31
C ALA A 98 -1.80 -1.88 -7.69
N LYS A 99 -0.75 -1.19 -8.15
CA LYS A 99 0.52 -1.81 -8.58
C LYS A 99 1.25 -2.55 -7.47
N ASN A 100 0.96 -2.23 -6.21
CA ASN A 100 1.45 -2.97 -5.06
C ASN A 100 0.61 -4.21 -4.69
N GLY A 101 -0.41 -4.54 -5.47
CA GLY A 101 -1.29 -5.69 -5.26
C GLY A 101 -2.48 -5.45 -4.34
N VAL A 102 -2.56 -4.29 -3.68
CA VAL A 102 -3.69 -3.94 -2.82
C VAL A 102 -4.93 -3.65 -3.66
N LEU A 103 -6.10 -4.08 -3.18
CA LEU A 103 -7.36 -3.78 -3.83
C LEU A 103 -7.74 -2.31 -3.65
N ILE A 104 -8.33 -1.72 -4.68
CA ILE A 104 -8.98 -0.42 -4.60
C ILE A 104 -10.48 -0.67 -4.60
N PHE A 105 -11.15 -0.17 -3.58
CA PHE A 105 -12.59 -0.34 -3.40
C PHE A 105 -13.37 0.87 -3.91
N ASN A 106 -14.66 0.64 -4.15
CA ASN A 106 -15.65 1.66 -4.42
C ASN A 106 -15.53 2.82 -3.41
N PRO A 107 -15.66 4.09 -3.83
CA PRO A 107 -15.53 5.24 -2.92
C PRO A 107 -16.66 5.34 -1.88
N THR A 108 -17.64 4.45 -1.92
CA THR A 108 -18.82 4.51 -1.05
C THR A 108 -18.86 3.42 0.02
N THR A 109 -19.48 3.77 1.14
CA THR A 109 -19.79 2.80 2.21
C THR A 109 -20.86 1.82 1.76
N ILE A 110 -21.12 0.79 2.57
CA ILE A 110 -22.25 -0.13 2.34
C ILE A 110 -23.63 0.56 2.43
N GLN A 111 -23.70 1.80 2.94
CA GLN A 111 -24.91 2.64 2.95
C GLN A 111 -24.89 3.74 1.87
N GLY A 112 -23.88 3.77 1.00
CA GLY A 112 -23.77 4.77 -0.07
C GLY A 112 -23.26 6.14 0.39
N GLY A 113 -22.71 6.20 1.61
CA GLY A 113 -21.99 7.37 2.14
C GLY A 113 -20.60 7.48 1.53
N ASN A 114 -19.86 8.56 1.85
CA ASN A 114 -18.48 8.70 1.38
C ASN A 114 -17.57 7.91 2.32
N ALA A 115 -16.98 6.82 1.84
CA ALA A 115 -16.20 5.93 2.69
C ALA A 115 -15.08 6.68 3.42
N LYS A 116 -14.36 7.56 2.73
CA LYS A 116 -13.25 8.35 3.31
C LYS A 116 -13.65 9.14 4.57
N ASP A 117 -14.90 9.58 4.66
CA ASP A 117 -15.39 10.38 5.78
C ASP A 117 -16.23 9.58 6.78
N ASP A 118 -16.93 8.55 6.30
CA ASP A 118 -17.93 7.80 7.07
C ASP A 118 -17.36 6.48 7.65
N GLU A 119 -16.15 6.07 7.25
CA GLU A 119 -15.46 4.87 7.76
C GLU A 119 -14.13 5.21 8.44
N THR A 120 -13.72 4.36 9.38
CA THR A 120 -12.41 4.44 10.00
C THR A 120 -11.36 3.79 9.09
N MET A 121 -10.38 4.57 8.66
CA MET A 121 -9.26 4.12 7.82
C MET A 121 -7.94 4.37 8.53
N ASP A 122 -6.92 3.60 8.15
CA ASP A 122 -5.57 3.84 8.60
C ASP A 122 -4.92 5.04 7.89
N CYS A 123 -3.69 5.33 8.28
CA CYS A 123 -2.87 6.40 7.72
C CYS A 123 -2.58 6.29 6.21
N ASN A 124 -2.83 5.14 5.58
CA ASN A 124 -2.69 4.93 4.14
C ASN A 124 -4.01 5.12 3.39
N GLY A 125 -5.11 5.48 4.06
CA GLY A 125 -6.43 5.60 3.43
C GLY A 125 -7.09 4.26 3.11
N GLY A 126 -6.73 3.20 3.86
CA GLY A 126 -7.27 1.86 3.70
C GLY A 126 -7.56 1.15 5.03
N HIS A 127 -8.19 -0.02 4.94
CA HIS A 127 -8.42 -0.92 6.06
C HIS A 127 -8.68 -2.36 5.58
N SER A 128 -8.89 -3.31 6.49
CA SER A 128 -9.23 -4.70 6.14
C SER A 128 -10.71 -5.01 6.34
N ASP A 129 -11.32 -5.71 5.37
CA ASP A 129 -12.65 -6.28 5.52
C ASP A 129 -12.65 -7.55 6.43
N PRO A 130 -13.82 -8.12 6.79
CA PRO A 130 -13.89 -9.33 7.60
C PRO A 130 -13.25 -10.59 6.97
N LYS A 131 -12.94 -10.57 5.67
CA LYS A 131 -12.23 -11.65 4.97
C LYS A 131 -10.72 -11.43 4.96
N GLY A 132 -10.24 -10.32 5.54
CA GLY A 132 -8.83 -9.93 5.56
C GLY A 132 -8.35 -9.30 4.25
N ASN A 133 -9.25 -8.85 3.37
CA ASN A 133 -8.84 -8.08 2.20
C ASN A 133 -8.53 -6.66 2.65
N TYR A 134 -7.25 -6.30 2.71
CA TYR A 134 -6.85 -4.92 2.85
C TYR A 134 -7.12 -4.16 1.55
N HIS A 135 -7.69 -2.96 1.65
CA HIS A 135 -8.07 -2.18 0.49
C HIS A 135 -8.05 -0.68 0.75
N TYR A 136 -7.83 0.08 -0.32
CA TYR A 136 -7.91 1.53 -0.31
C TYR A 136 -9.29 2.00 -0.75
N HIS A 137 -9.85 2.98 -0.03
CA HIS A 137 -11.00 3.77 -0.49
C HIS A 137 -10.57 5.15 -1.02
N SER A 138 -9.37 5.60 -0.67
CA SER A 138 -8.79 6.85 -1.16
C SER A 138 -7.29 6.70 -1.43
N LEU A 139 -6.73 7.61 -2.24
CA LEU A 139 -5.33 7.51 -2.65
C LEU A 139 -4.37 7.69 -1.44
N PRO A 140 -3.44 6.75 -1.18
CA PRO A 140 -2.50 6.82 -0.06
C PRO A 140 -1.47 7.94 -0.21
N ASP A 141 -1.43 8.92 0.70
CA ASP A 141 -0.55 10.11 0.63
C ASP A 141 0.85 9.90 1.23
N ASN A 142 1.27 8.65 1.47
CA ASN A 142 2.50 8.33 2.19
C ASN A 142 3.53 7.56 1.35
N LYS A 143 3.50 7.78 0.03
CA LYS A 143 4.47 7.22 -0.93
C LYS A 143 4.45 5.70 -1.13
N VAL A 144 3.37 5.02 -0.73
CA VAL A 144 3.25 3.55 -0.86
C VAL A 144 2.86 3.08 -2.26
N VAL A 145 2.12 3.90 -3.02
CA VAL A 145 1.74 3.61 -4.42
C VAL A 145 2.21 4.68 -5.41
N TYR A 146 2.52 5.90 -4.96
CA TYR A 146 3.06 6.97 -5.81
C TYR A 146 3.81 7.98 -4.97
N ASP A 147 4.82 8.64 -5.54
CA ASP A 147 5.52 9.73 -4.85
C ASP A 147 4.75 11.04 -5.05
N SER A 148 4.08 11.54 -4.00
CA SER A 148 3.34 12.81 -4.04
C SER A 148 4.19 14.06 -4.25
N SER A 149 5.51 13.96 -4.10
CA SER A 149 6.45 15.05 -4.44
C SER A 149 6.91 15.03 -5.89
N ASN A 150 6.61 13.96 -6.64
CA ASN A 150 6.87 13.89 -8.06
C ASN A 150 5.70 14.50 -8.83
N THR A 151 6.01 15.54 -9.59
CA THR A 151 5.07 16.33 -10.40
C THR A 151 4.57 15.59 -11.63
N SER A 152 5.22 14.50 -12.06
CA SER A 152 4.75 13.69 -13.17
C SER A 152 3.61 12.77 -12.74
N SER A 153 2.62 12.58 -13.61
CA SER A 153 1.61 11.53 -13.43
C SER A 153 2.27 10.15 -13.35
N GLN A 154 2.00 9.42 -12.29
CA GLN A 154 2.56 8.10 -12.01
C GLN A 154 1.51 7.02 -12.14
N PHE A 155 1.90 5.87 -12.69
CA PHE A 155 1.02 4.71 -12.74
C PHE A 155 0.69 4.21 -11.31
N ILE A 156 -0.60 4.02 -11.04
CA ILE A 156 -1.15 3.59 -9.74
C ILE A 156 -1.60 2.13 -9.80
N GLY A 157 -2.19 1.69 -10.91
CA GLY A 157 -2.78 0.36 -11.03
C GLY A 157 -3.74 0.27 -12.21
N VAL A 158 -4.61 -0.73 -12.19
CA VAL A 158 -5.55 -1.01 -13.27
C VAL A 158 -6.97 -1.23 -12.74
N ALA A 159 -7.93 -0.60 -13.40
CA ALA A 159 -9.35 -0.77 -13.13
C ALA A 159 -9.85 -2.11 -13.66
N PHE A 160 -10.96 -2.63 -13.11
CA PHE A 160 -11.48 -3.94 -13.53
C PHE A 160 -12.12 -3.96 -14.92
N ASP A 161 -12.23 -2.82 -15.60
CA ASP A 161 -12.52 -2.72 -17.02
C ASP A 161 -11.25 -2.75 -17.90
N GLY A 162 -10.06 -2.85 -17.29
CA GLY A 162 -8.77 -3.03 -17.96
C GLY A 162 -8.00 -1.74 -18.26
N LEU A 163 -8.54 -0.58 -17.89
CA LEU A 163 -7.90 0.72 -18.14
C LEU A 163 -6.95 1.13 -17.02
N PRO A 164 -5.84 1.82 -17.35
CA PRO A 164 -4.87 2.24 -16.36
C PRO A 164 -5.39 3.37 -15.47
N ILE A 165 -4.87 3.41 -14.25
CA ILE A 165 -5.11 4.47 -13.26
C ILE A 165 -3.77 5.18 -13.01
N TYR A 166 -3.76 6.50 -13.12
CA TYR A 166 -2.58 7.34 -12.90
C TYR A 166 -2.83 8.36 -11.79
N SER A 167 -1.80 8.83 -11.10
CA SER A 167 -1.93 9.99 -10.20
C SER A 167 -2.19 11.26 -11.00
N MET A 168 -2.83 12.24 -10.37
CA MET A 168 -2.72 13.63 -10.83
C MET A 168 -1.24 14.01 -10.96
N GLY A 169 -0.92 14.69 -12.06
CA GLY A 169 0.38 15.32 -12.32
C GLY A 169 0.20 16.82 -12.49
N ASP A 170 1.30 17.53 -12.71
CA ASP A 170 1.28 18.97 -12.91
C ASP A 170 0.38 19.37 -14.08
N GLY A 171 -0.42 20.40 -13.84
CA GLY A 171 -1.38 20.92 -14.82
C GLY A 171 -2.67 20.10 -14.95
N ILE A 172 -2.83 19.01 -14.20
CA ILE A 172 -4.11 18.28 -14.12
C ILE A 172 -4.88 18.75 -12.88
N SER A 173 -6.08 19.24 -13.10
CA SER A 173 -7.01 19.65 -12.05
C SER A 173 -8.31 18.83 -12.13
N SER A 174 -9.10 18.84 -11.06
CA SER A 174 -10.40 18.17 -11.04
C SER A 174 -11.38 18.63 -12.14
N SER A 175 -11.22 19.84 -12.67
CA SER A 175 -12.03 20.35 -13.79
C SER A 175 -11.64 19.78 -15.15
N ASP A 176 -10.46 19.18 -15.28
CA ASP A 176 -10.00 18.54 -16.52
C ASP A 176 -10.51 17.10 -16.66
N LEU A 177 -11.08 16.56 -15.58
CA LEU A 177 -11.50 15.16 -15.50
C LEU A 177 -12.95 14.99 -15.99
N ASP A 178 -13.19 13.87 -16.66
CA ASP A 178 -14.49 13.50 -17.17
C ASP A 178 -15.44 12.96 -16.08
N ILE A 179 -16.62 12.50 -16.50
CA ILE A 179 -17.65 11.97 -15.61
C ILE A 179 -17.21 10.69 -14.85
N CYS A 180 -16.24 9.94 -15.36
CA CYS A 180 -15.66 8.77 -14.70
C CYS A 180 -14.37 9.08 -13.97
N HIS A 181 -14.00 10.36 -13.83
CA HIS A 181 -12.77 10.80 -13.17
C HIS A 181 -11.50 10.35 -13.92
N GLY A 182 -11.56 10.33 -15.25
CA GLY A 182 -10.40 10.11 -16.11
C GLY A 182 -10.26 11.19 -17.17
N MET A 183 -9.28 11.02 -18.05
CA MET A 183 -9.04 11.93 -19.17
C MET A 183 -8.27 11.22 -20.30
N TYR A 184 -8.28 11.84 -21.48
CA TYR A 184 -7.39 11.44 -22.57
C TYR A 184 -6.04 12.14 -22.47
N VAL A 185 -4.97 11.38 -22.64
CA VAL A 185 -3.61 11.91 -22.89
C VAL A 185 -3.20 11.42 -24.27
N GLY A 186 -3.19 12.33 -25.25
CA GLY A 186 -3.12 11.95 -26.65
C GLY A 186 -4.35 11.13 -27.06
N LYS A 187 -4.15 9.86 -27.43
CA LYS A 187 -5.24 8.93 -27.82
C LYS A 187 -5.59 7.92 -26.73
N GLU A 188 -4.86 7.92 -25.63
CA GLU A 188 -5.01 6.93 -24.56
C GLU A 188 -5.87 7.50 -23.44
N TYR A 189 -6.92 6.77 -23.10
CA TYR A 189 -7.75 7.09 -21.95
C TYR A 189 -7.14 6.48 -20.68
N ARG A 190 -7.13 7.23 -19.59
CA ARG A 190 -6.70 6.78 -18.27
C ARG A 190 -7.58 7.37 -17.18
N TYR A 191 -7.81 6.62 -16.11
CA TYR A 191 -8.38 7.17 -14.89
C TYR A 191 -7.32 7.97 -14.13
N ILE A 192 -7.75 9.01 -13.43
CA ILE A 192 -6.85 9.89 -12.68
C ILE A 192 -7.21 9.80 -11.21
N ALA A 193 -6.32 9.26 -10.38
CA ALA A 193 -6.48 9.23 -8.94
C ALA A 193 -6.14 10.59 -8.31
N SER A 194 -6.96 10.99 -7.33
CA SER A 194 -6.85 12.22 -6.56
C SER A 194 -6.94 11.94 -5.06
N ILE A 195 -6.15 12.70 -4.28
CA ILE A 195 -6.17 12.61 -2.81
C ILE A 195 -7.46 13.21 -2.24
N ASP A 196 -7.94 14.30 -2.82
CA ASP A 196 -8.91 15.19 -2.18
C ASP A 196 -10.19 15.41 -2.98
N HIS A 197 -10.27 14.89 -4.21
CA HIS A 197 -11.45 15.01 -5.06
C HIS A 197 -12.15 13.66 -5.17
N PHE A 198 -13.38 13.58 -4.63
CA PHE A 198 -14.25 12.43 -4.81
C PHE A 198 -14.52 12.22 -6.31
N PRO A 199 -14.47 10.99 -6.86
CA PRO A 199 -14.41 9.68 -6.20
C PRO A 199 -12.99 9.08 -5.93
N TYR A 200 -11.95 9.91 -5.90
CA TYR A 200 -10.55 9.55 -5.56
C TYR A 200 -9.81 8.66 -6.55
N PHE A 201 -10.46 7.68 -7.19
CA PHE A 201 -9.83 6.82 -8.21
C PHE A 201 -10.58 6.86 -9.54
N LEU A 202 -11.82 6.38 -9.54
CA LEU A 202 -12.72 6.42 -10.70
C LEU A 202 -14.18 6.47 -10.26
N GLY A 203 -15.02 7.08 -11.09
CA GLY A 203 -16.46 7.24 -10.83
C GLY A 203 -17.35 6.24 -11.56
N CYS A 204 -16.85 5.64 -12.64
CA CYS A 204 -17.54 4.65 -13.45
C CYS A 204 -16.53 3.89 -14.30
N TYR A 205 -16.94 2.76 -14.86
CA TYR A 205 -16.19 2.09 -15.90
C TYR A 205 -16.56 2.63 -17.29
N ARG A 206 -15.54 3.00 -18.07
CA ARG A 206 -15.65 3.47 -19.46
C ARG A 206 -15.68 2.31 -20.44
N ALA A 207 -15.15 1.17 -20.04
CA ALA A 207 -15.20 -0.09 -20.77
C ALA A 207 -16.07 -1.10 -20.02
N ALA A 208 -16.37 -2.23 -20.68
CA ALA A 208 -17.04 -3.33 -20.02
C ALA A 208 -16.14 -3.92 -18.92
N ALA A 209 -16.62 -3.89 -17.68
CA ALA A 209 -15.96 -4.51 -16.55
C ALA A 209 -15.79 -6.01 -16.80
N GLN A 210 -14.59 -6.50 -16.55
CA GLN A 210 -14.22 -7.90 -16.76
C GLN A 210 -14.27 -8.69 -15.45
N ARG A 211 -14.68 -8.02 -14.37
CA ARG A 211 -14.92 -8.61 -13.05
C ARG A 211 -16.09 -7.92 -12.36
N GLY A 212 -16.89 -8.70 -11.63
CA GLY A 212 -18.04 -8.21 -10.87
C GLY A 212 -19.28 -8.00 -11.72
N ASN A 213 -20.43 -7.82 -11.07
CA ASN A 213 -21.70 -7.53 -11.74
C ASN A 213 -21.81 -6.02 -12.01
N ALA A 214 -21.23 -5.54 -13.11
CA ALA A 214 -21.38 -4.17 -13.62
C ALA A 214 -22.53 -4.05 -14.64
N ALA A 215 -23.63 -4.79 -14.42
CA ALA A 215 -24.69 -4.95 -15.42
C ALA A 215 -25.51 -3.68 -15.67
N SER A 216 -25.51 -2.73 -14.73
CA SER A 216 -26.23 -1.46 -14.84
C SER A 216 -25.33 -0.34 -15.41
N SER A 217 -25.96 0.58 -16.14
CA SER A 217 -25.35 1.82 -16.59
C SER A 217 -26.01 3.00 -15.88
N CYS A 218 -25.27 4.09 -15.72
CA CYS A 218 -25.84 5.35 -15.26
C CYS A 218 -25.95 6.35 -16.42
N SER A 219 -26.95 7.22 -16.32
CA SER A 219 -27.11 8.42 -17.15
C SER A 219 -27.02 9.68 -16.27
N ASP A 220 -26.88 10.85 -16.89
CA ASP A 220 -26.86 12.16 -16.21
C ASP A 220 -25.77 12.35 -15.13
N MET A 221 -24.66 11.63 -15.29
CA MET A 221 -23.48 11.83 -14.47
C MET A 221 -22.87 13.22 -14.68
N LYS A 222 -22.24 13.75 -13.63
CA LYS A 222 -21.41 14.95 -13.69
C LYS A 222 -20.05 14.64 -13.10
N ALA A 223 -19.01 15.37 -13.54
CA ALA A 223 -17.70 15.31 -12.89
C ALA A 223 -17.83 15.47 -11.36
N GLY A 224 -17.08 14.66 -10.61
CA GLY A 224 -17.19 14.58 -9.15
C GLY A 224 -18.37 13.73 -8.64
N SER A 225 -18.99 12.91 -9.50
CA SER A 225 -19.99 11.90 -9.11
C SER A 225 -19.41 10.48 -9.24
N ALA A 226 -20.06 9.50 -8.61
CA ALA A 226 -19.80 8.08 -8.81
C ALA A 226 -21.10 7.38 -9.25
N CYS A 227 -21.05 6.56 -10.29
CA CYS A 227 -22.09 5.62 -10.65
C CYS A 227 -21.85 4.30 -9.95
N THR A 228 -22.73 3.94 -9.03
CA THR A 228 -22.66 2.69 -8.29
C THR A 228 -23.78 1.76 -8.71
N CYS A 229 -23.52 0.46 -8.75
CA CYS A 229 -24.53 -0.51 -9.19
C CYS A 229 -25.70 -0.62 -8.20
N HIS A 230 -25.46 -0.30 -6.92
CA HIS A 230 -26.45 -0.43 -5.86
C HIS A 230 -27.24 0.86 -5.60
N PHE A 231 -26.60 2.03 -5.69
CA PHE A 231 -27.23 3.32 -5.34
C PHE A 231 -27.42 4.26 -6.54
N GLY A 232 -27.01 3.87 -7.73
CA GLY A 232 -27.01 4.75 -8.90
C GLY A 232 -25.98 5.87 -8.76
N VAL A 233 -26.32 7.06 -9.26
CA VAL A 233 -25.42 8.22 -9.25
C VAL A 233 -25.37 8.87 -7.88
N ILE A 234 -24.22 8.75 -7.21
CA ILE A 234 -23.90 9.40 -5.94
C ILE A 234 -23.06 10.64 -6.19
N LYS A 235 -23.37 11.72 -5.48
CA LYS A 235 -22.58 12.96 -5.44
C LYS A 235 -22.18 13.28 -4.03
N TYR A 236 -20.89 13.49 -3.83
CA TYR A 236 -20.38 13.96 -2.56
C TYR A 236 -20.25 15.49 -2.56
N ASN A 237 -20.86 16.13 -1.56
CA ASN A 237 -20.81 17.57 -1.39
C ASN A 237 -19.97 17.91 -0.15
N LYS A 238 -18.73 18.38 -0.38
CA LYS A 238 -17.81 18.84 0.68
C LYS A 238 -18.45 19.85 1.63
N LYS A 239 -19.35 20.75 1.18
CA LYS A 239 -20.05 21.69 2.06
C LYS A 239 -21.02 20.98 3.02
N LYS A 240 -21.71 19.94 2.54
CA LYS A 240 -22.62 19.14 3.38
C LYS A 240 -21.85 18.34 4.42
N ALA A 241 -20.67 17.82 4.07
CA ALA A 241 -19.76 17.18 5.00
C ALA A 241 -19.18 18.16 6.02
N LEU A 242 -18.79 19.36 5.60
CA LEU A 242 -18.34 20.41 6.51
C LEU A 242 -19.45 20.84 7.48
N ILE A 243 -20.70 20.96 7.01
CA ILE A 243 -21.85 21.24 7.88
C ILE A 243 -22.09 20.09 8.86
N LYS A 244 -21.98 18.82 8.43
CA LYS A 244 -22.07 17.64 9.31
C LYS A 244 -20.98 17.66 10.38
N LEU A 245 -19.74 17.98 9.99
CA LEU A 245 -18.61 18.14 10.89
C LEU A 245 -18.86 19.26 11.90
N LEU A 246 -19.26 20.45 11.43
CA LEU A 246 -19.58 21.59 12.30
C LEU A 246 -20.76 21.29 13.24
N ALA A 247 -21.78 20.58 12.77
CA ALA A 247 -22.91 20.16 13.60
C ALA A 247 -22.47 19.18 14.70
N ASN A 248 -21.60 18.21 14.38
CA ASN A 248 -21.01 17.30 15.36
C ASN A 248 -20.15 18.06 16.38
N LEU A 249 -19.33 19.01 15.93
CA LEU A 249 -18.51 19.85 16.83
C LEU A 249 -19.37 20.69 17.78
N ILE A 250 -20.45 21.31 17.28
CA ILE A 250 -21.40 22.08 18.10
C ILE A 250 -22.16 21.16 19.08
N SER A 251 -22.41 19.91 18.70
CA SER A 251 -23.03 18.91 19.57
C SER A 251 -22.06 18.39 20.66
N GLU A 252 -20.78 18.24 20.34
CA GLU A 252 -19.75 17.72 21.24
C GLU A 252 -19.19 18.79 22.20
N GLU A 253 -19.13 20.06 21.79
CA GLU A 253 -18.71 21.19 22.64
C GLU A 253 -19.62 21.38 23.87
N LYS A 254 -20.86 20.88 23.80
CA LYS A 254 -21.77 20.81 24.96
C LYS A 254 -21.44 19.72 25.98
N THR A 255 -20.44 18.85 25.73
CA THR A 255 -20.16 17.69 26.60
C THR A 255 -18.69 17.41 26.94
N ASN A 256 -17.65 17.99 26.30
CA ASN A 256 -16.26 17.71 26.71
C ASN A 256 -15.19 18.73 26.23
N PRO A 257 -14.40 19.37 27.12
CA PRO A 257 -13.42 20.40 26.74
C PRO A 257 -12.02 19.85 26.40
N LYS A 258 -11.91 18.80 25.58
CA LYS A 258 -10.59 18.27 25.13
C LYS A 258 -10.57 17.96 23.63
N LEU A 259 -10.59 19.00 22.80
CA LEU A 259 -10.29 18.96 21.36
C LEU A 259 -8.78 18.81 21.10
N SER A 260 -8.16 17.73 21.58
CA SER A 260 -6.72 17.43 21.38
C SER A 260 -6.46 16.32 20.35
N TRP A 261 -7.49 15.66 19.83
CA TRP A 261 -7.36 14.50 18.93
C TRP A 261 -7.62 14.82 17.45
N MET A 262 -8.20 15.99 17.13
CA MET A 262 -8.61 16.36 15.77
C MET A 262 -7.51 16.82 14.81
N THR A 263 -6.25 16.94 15.27
CA THR A 263 -5.14 17.46 14.44
C THR A 263 -3.95 16.52 14.28
N LYS A 264 -4.02 15.29 14.79
CA LYS A 264 -3.03 14.27 14.44
C LYS A 264 -3.60 13.38 13.33
N LYS A 265 -3.26 13.67 12.06
CA LYS A 265 -3.15 12.58 11.08
C LYS A 265 -2.27 11.54 11.76
N GLN A 266 -2.80 10.37 12.08
CA GLN A 266 -1.96 9.26 12.53
C GLN A 266 -0.93 9.07 11.41
N SER A 267 0.34 9.33 11.71
CA SER A 267 1.41 9.12 10.75
C SER A 267 1.71 7.62 10.77
N CYS A 268 1.80 7.00 9.59
CA CYS A 268 2.50 5.72 9.49
C CYS A 268 3.97 6.03 9.78
N SER A 269 4.41 5.93 11.03
CA SER A 269 5.81 6.18 11.39
C SER A 269 6.66 5.00 10.94
N GLY A 270 7.07 5.02 9.67
CA GLY A 270 8.05 4.14 9.06
C GLY A 270 8.50 4.78 7.75
N THR A 271 9.72 5.30 7.71
CA THR A 271 10.25 5.94 6.50
C THR A 271 10.56 4.87 5.46
N CYS A 272 9.92 4.95 4.31
CA CYS A 272 10.34 4.28 3.08
C CYS A 272 11.64 4.94 2.59
N GLY A 273 12.77 4.59 3.20
CA GLY A 273 14.08 5.05 2.77
C GLY A 273 14.44 4.40 1.45
N ALA A 274 14.67 5.21 0.41
CA ALA A 274 15.32 4.75 -0.81
C ALA A 274 16.63 4.06 -0.42
N SER A 275 16.84 2.83 -0.88
CA SER A 275 18.11 2.13 -0.70
C SER A 275 19.20 2.83 -1.53
N SER A 276 19.79 3.89 -0.99
CA SER A 276 21.13 4.30 -1.38
C SER A 276 22.10 3.35 -0.69
N SER A 277 22.74 2.49 -1.48
CA SER A 277 23.86 1.67 -1.07
C SER A 277 24.96 2.52 -0.42
N SER A 278 25.09 2.45 0.90
CA SER A 278 26.31 2.84 1.61
C SER A 278 26.54 1.83 2.72
N GLY A 279 27.61 1.05 2.59
CA GLY A 279 27.96 -0.03 3.51
C GLY A 279 28.13 0.44 4.95
N GLY A 280 27.47 -0.26 5.87
CA GLY A 280 27.62 -0.12 7.31
C GLY A 280 27.28 -1.47 7.96
N ASN A 281 28.30 -2.29 8.17
CA ASN A 281 28.18 -3.68 8.61
C ASN A 281 27.94 -3.74 10.12
N SER A 282 26.71 -3.99 10.55
CA SER A 282 26.39 -4.38 11.94
C SER A 282 25.22 -5.36 11.94
N GLY A 283 25.54 -6.65 11.87
CA GLY A 283 24.57 -7.74 11.95
C GLY A 283 24.32 -8.12 13.41
N GLY A 284 23.14 -7.79 13.93
CA GLY A 284 22.59 -8.37 15.16
C GLY A 284 21.41 -9.26 14.80
N GLY A 285 21.41 -10.51 15.29
CA GLY A 285 20.33 -11.48 15.07
C GLY A 285 19.76 -11.99 16.37
N SER A 286 18.43 -12.03 16.48
CA SER A 286 17.69 -12.63 17.59
C SER A 286 17.09 -13.98 17.16
N GLY A 287 17.48 -15.05 17.86
CA GLY A 287 17.06 -16.42 17.58
C GLY A 287 17.46 -17.37 18.70
N PRO A 288 16.96 -18.62 18.71
CA PRO A 288 17.28 -19.60 19.76
C PRO A 288 18.78 -19.97 19.82
N PHE A 289 19.51 -19.70 18.74
CA PHE A 289 20.98 -19.74 18.66
C PHE A 289 21.42 -18.32 18.30
N GLY A 290 22.13 -17.62 19.19
CA GLY A 290 22.54 -16.23 18.94
C GLY A 290 23.31 -16.10 17.61
N GLY A 291 23.08 -15.00 16.87
CA GLY A 291 23.71 -14.78 15.57
C GLY A 291 25.24 -14.69 15.64
N THR A 292 25.92 -15.06 14.54
CA THR A 292 27.37 -14.90 14.37
C THR A 292 27.70 -13.58 13.70
N GLY A 293 28.70 -12.86 14.21
CA GLY A 293 29.15 -11.58 13.64
C GLY A 293 30.65 -11.54 13.37
N SER A 294 31.02 -11.03 12.20
CA SER A 294 32.41 -10.82 11.77
C SER A 294 32.64 -9.34 11.47
N GLY A 295 33.56 -8.70 12.18
CA GLY A 295 33.87 -7.27 12.02
C GLY A 295 34.86 -6.75 13.06
N PRO A 296 35.35 -5.50 12.91
CA PRO A 296 36.35 -4.92 13.81
C PRO A 296 35.88 -4.82 15.28
N LEU A 297 34.57 -4.86 15.54
CA LEU A 297 33.97 -4.69 16.87
C LEU A 297 33.29 -5.95 17.45
N GLY A 298 33.28 -7.09 16.73
CA GLY A 298 32.53 -8.29 17.14
C GLY A 298 31.00 -8.10 17.09
N GLY A 299 30.25 -9.15 16.78
CA GLY A 299 28.77 -9.10 16.78
C GLY A 299 28.16 -9.22 18.19
N SER A 300 26.94 -8.70 18.36
CA SER A 300 26.13 -8.89 19.58
C SER A 300 25.02 -9.90 19.32
N GLY A 301 24.90 -10.92 20.18
CA GLY A 301 23.87 -11.97 20.06
C GLY A 301 23.08 -12.15 21.35
N SER A 302 21.77 -12.38 21.22
CA SER A 302 20.87 -12.72 22.35
C SER A 302 20.13 -14.03 22.04
N GLY A 303 20.28 -15.02 22.93
CA GLY A 303 19.68 -16.35 22.81
C GLY A 303 20.05 -17.26 23.99
N PRO A 304 19.31 -18.38 24.22
CA PRO A 304 19.59 -19.31 25.30
C PRO A 304 20.99 -19.95 25.21
N PHE A 305 21.57 -20.02 24.01
CA PHE A 305 22.97 -20.37 23.78
C PHE A 305 23.67 -19.11 23.24
N GLY A 306 24.64 -18.57 23.99
CA GLY A 306 25.33 -17.32 23.64
C GLY A 306 25.91 -17.34 22.21
N GLY A 307 25.83 -16.20 21.50
CA GLY A 307 26.38 -16.05 20.15
C GLY A 307 27.92 -15.94 20.13
N GLY A 308 28.53 -16.28 18.99
CA GLY A 308 29.98 -16.20 18.78
C GLY A 308 30.41 -15.01 17.92
N GLY A 309 31.54 -14.38 18.27
CA GLY A 309 32.09 -13.23 17.54
C GLY A 309 33.60 -13.37 17.29
N SER A 310 34.04 -12.95 16.10
CA SER A 310 35.46 -12.86 15.74
C SER A 310 35.82 -11.43 15.32
N GLY A 311 36.81 -10.86 16.00
CA GLY A 311 37.26 -9.47 15.79
C GLY A 311 38.34 -9.04 16.79
N PRO A 312 39.07 -7.94 16.54
CA PRO A 312 40.16 -7.49 17.39
C PRO A 312 39.75 -7.18 18.84
N LEU A 313 38.47 -6.90 19.13
CA LEU A 313 37.97 -6.49 20.45
C LEU A 313 37.08 -7.54 21.17
N GLY A 314 36.89 -8.73 20.60
CA GLY A 314 36.01 -9.79 21.16
C GLY A 314 34.51 -9.44 21.10
N GLY A 315 33.64 -10.45 20.94
CA GLY A 315 32.17 -10.26 20.95
C GLY A 315 31.57 -10.36 22.36
N SER A 316 30.36 -9.82 22.55
CA SER A 316 29.57 -9.92 23.79
C SER A 316 28.28 -10.72 23.56
N GLY A 317 28.03 -11.71 24.42
CA GLY A 317 26.80 -12.52 24.42
C GLY A 317 26.06 -12.41 25.74
N ASN A 318 24.73 -12.60 25.70
CA ASN A 318 23.90 -12.77 26.88
C ASN A 318 23.09 -14.07 26.73
N GLY A 319 23.34 -15.06 27.59
CA GLY A 319 22.60 -16.33 27.64
C GLY A 319 22.93 -17.19 28.86
N PRO A 320 22.06 -18.15 29.25
CA PRO A 320 22.33 -19.06 30.36
C PRO A 320 23.58 -19.94 30.14
N PHE A 321 23.97 -20.20 28.89
CA PHE A 321 25.23 -20.87 28.52
C PHE A 321 26.14 -19.88 27.78
N GLY A 322 27.35 -19.64 28.30
CA GLY A 322 28.20 -18.55 27.84
C GLY A 322 28.69 -18.65 26.39
N GLY A 323 29.01 -17.49 25.80
CA GLY A 323 29.50 -17.38 24.41
C GLY A 323 31.01 -17.64 24.27
N ILE A 324 31.46 -17.88 23.02
CA ILE A 324 32.88 -18.07 22.65
C ILE A 324 33.35 -16.86 21.83
N GLY A 325 34.41 -16.19 22.27
CA GLY A 325 35.02 -15.05 21.58
C GLY A 325 36.52 -15.25 21.33
N SER A 326 36.99 -14.85 20.15
CA SER A 326 38.41 -14.89 19.77
C SER A 326 38.90 -13.51 19.29
N GLY A 327 39.93 -12.98 19.96
CA GLY A 327 40.51 -11.66 19.72
C GLY A 327 41.67 -11.32 20.69
N PRO A 328 42.57 -10.36 20.36
CA PRO A 328 43.68 -9.97 21.21
C PRO A 328 43.27 -9.39 22.57
N PHE A 329 42.07 -8.78 22.66
CA PHE A 329 41.42 -8.38 23.90
C PHE A 329 40.21 -9.32 24.11
N GLY A 330 40.26 -10.21 25.09
CA GLY A 330 39.22 -11.24 25.29
C GLY A 330 37.82 -10.65 25.50
N GLY A 331 36.78 -11.33 25.02
CA GLY A 331 35.38 -10.93 25.22
C GLY A 331 34.88 -11.18 26.66
N GLY A 332 34.07 -10.27 27.19
CA GLY A 332 33.42 -10.40 28.50
C GLY A 332 31.96 -10.87 28.39
N GLY A 333 31.53 -11.69 29.34
CA GLY A 333 30.14 -12.15 29.48
C GLY A 333 29.75 -12.27 30.96
N SER A 334 28.48 -12.06 31.27
CA SER A 334 27.89 -12.13 32.62
C SER A 334 27.09 -13.41 32.84
N ASP A 335 27.51 -14.50 32.22
CA ASP A 335 26.72 -15.73 32.10
C ASP A 335 26.83 -16.64 33.35
N PRO A 336 25.75 -17.36 33.74
CA PRO A 336 25.71 -18.16 34.97
C PRO A 336 26.75 -19.29 35.07
N PHE A 337 27.23 -19.83 33.95
CA PHE A 337 28.21 -20.93 33.88
C PHE A 337 29.59 -20.52 33.31
N GLY A 338 29.84 -19.21 33.17
CA GLY A 338 31.11 -18.68 32.66
C GLY A 338 31.32 -18.86 31.14
N GLY A 339 32.08 -17.95 30.53
CA GLY A 339 32.53 -18.03 29.13
C GLY A 339 34.05 -18.19 29.04
N SER A 340 34.55 -18.74 27.92
CA SER A 340 35.99 -18.85 27.65
C SER A 340 36.40 -17.97 26.47
N GLY A 341 37.40 -17.11 26.70
CA GLY A 341 38.03 -16.28 25.68
C GLY A 341 39.51 -16.65 25.52
N SER A 342 40.00 -16.68 24.29
CA SER A 342 41.43 -16.90 24.00
C SER A 342 42.08 -15.63 23.45
N GLY A 343 43.00 -15.05 24.23
CA GLY A 343 43.77 -13.86 23.89
C GLY A 343 44.93 -13.62 24.88
N PRO A 344 46.00 -12.90 24.49
CA PRO A 344 47.17 -12.64 25.33
C PRO A 344 46.88 -11.75 26.55
N PHE A 345 45.75 -11.02 26.56
CA PHE A 345 45.22 -10.27 27.68
C PHE A 345 43.87 -10.92 28.10
N GLY A 346 43.94 -12.03 28.82
CA GLY A 346 42.80 -12.93 29.08
C GLY A 346 41.54 -12.26 29.62
N GLY A 347 40.37 -12.73 29.19
CA GLY A 347 39.07 -12.36 29.74
C GLY A 347 38.63 -13.34 30.82
N SER A 348 38.25 -12.85 31.99
CA SER A 348 37.63 -13.64 33.06
C SER A 348 36.10 -13.49 32.99
N GLY A 349 35.41 -14.61 32.81
CA GLY A 349 33.96 -14.68 33.06
C GLY A 349 33.70 -14.76 34.57
N SER A 350 32.61 -14.13 35.03
CA SER A 350 32.15 -14.27 36.41
C SER A 350 30.75 -14.88 36.41
N GLY A 351 30.65 -16.10 36.93
CA GLY A 351 29.39 -16.81 37.17
C GLY A 351 29.32 -17.25 38.65
N PRO A 352 28.13 -17.41 39.22
CA PRO A 352 27.96 -17.84 40.61
C PRO A 352 28.17 -19.36 40.83
N PHE A 353 28.62 -20.11 39.82
CA PHE A 353 28.91 -21.55 39.87
C PHE A 353 30.29 -21.88 39.28
#